data_AF-A0AAD8Y6N6-F1
#
_entry.id   AF-A0AAD8Y6N6-F1
#
_cell.length_a   1.000
_cell.length_b   1.000
_cell.length_c   1.000
_cell.angle_alpha   90.00
_cell.angle_beta   90.00
_cell.angle_gamma   90.00
#
_symmetry.space_group_name_H-M   'P 1'
#
loop_
_entity.id
_entity.type
_entity.pdbx_description
1 polymer ?
#
loop_
_entity_poly.entity_id
_entity_poly.type
_entity_poly.pdbx_seq_one_letter_code
_entity_poly.pdbx_strand_id
1 'polypeptide(L)'
;MLASSDNIKNFLAHIAVHMKRPLGWRLAAIVEPSQSEANTLNMKSEDICSVMQSYLVWRRSSMLVSLPIMFYATLSGFLEMNRFREEEYDVLKEYGLASVVTFIYAVPSIADAVLFLGAIGAHTRWHEWHYTSRVLKYGWLVSTLLPLIPVFVPFGVFVSKTYKDKVFEECRQGQGFFDDYIVSSCDDFFQGTISTLKMTMAFYYGIKILPLILTFPSSCVRAALRIRGLIPDSSFSSWMISIAAPFQSMLILVSLIFLIQMAGNVCLVIAALLLCLSPWMYVIRLNLYVSISSDEREKQIDKNQNIMSCMYYGAIILLVVWAHTETLLGQPLIGPHSEEYTENPVMTYNYFFQLVFESFGRLLLTTVVFGDALLCMTVKNFQHNQCRIQHGATWQRVRETFKSLEYITQPKQNNDEADTDTAEQAEHPQALGNFQA
;
A
#
# COMPACT_ATOMS: atom_id res chain seq x y z
N MET A 1 -17.02 30.20 -21.86
CA MET A 1 -17.96 29.44 -21.00
C MET A 1 -17.38 29.37 -19.60
N LEU A 2 -17.74 30.32 -18.72
CA LEU A 2 -17.36 30.27 -17.31
C LEU A 2 -18.36 29.34 -16.63
N ALA A 3 -17.88 28.25 -16.00
CA ALA A 3 -18.74 27.44 -15.15
C ALA A 3 -19.37 28.36 -14.10
N SER A 4 -20.70 28.28 -13.91
CA SER A 4 -21.39 29.01 -12.85
C SER A 4 -20.68 28.75 -11.50
N SER A 5 -20.58 29.77 -10.65
CA SER A 5 -20.01 29.67 -9.29
C SER A 5 -20.59 28.48 -8.51
N ASP A 6 -21.86 28.14 -8.76
CA ASP A 6 -22.55 27.01 -8.13
C ASP A 6 -21.99 25.65 -8.56
N ASN A 7 -21.56 25.51 -9.82
CA ASN A 7 -20.94 24.28 -10.31
C ASN A 7 -19.60 24.01 -9.61
N ILE A 8 -18.81 25.07 -9.35
CA ILE A 8 -17.53 24.95 -8.65
C ILE A 8 -17.76 24.55 -7.18
N LYS A 9 -18.72 25.18 -6.49
CA LYS A 9 -19.06 24.83 -5.11
C LYS A 9 -19.54 23.39 -4.98
N ASN A 10 -20.42 22.95 -5.86
CA ASN A 10 -20.93 21.57 -5.89
C ASN A 10 -19.81 20.55 -6.15
N PHE A 11 -18.89 20.87 -7.07
CA PHE A 11 -17.73 20.05 -7.35
C PHE A 11 -16.77 19.94 -6.14
N LEU A 12 -16.46 21.06 -5.49
CA LEU A 12 -15.61 21.09 -4.30
C LEU A 12 -16.24 20.34 -3.12
N ALA A 13 -17.56 20.48 -2.91
CA ALA A 13 -18.29 19.72 -1.90
C ALA A 13 -18.21 18.22 -2.17
N HIS A 14 -18.36 17.81 -3.43
CA HIS A 14 -18.24 16.41 -3.84
C HIS A 14 -16.82 15.85 -3.60
N ILE A 15 -15.77 16.62 -3.93
CA ILE A 15 -14.38 16.25 -3.60
C ILE A 15 -14.18 16.13 -2.09
N ALA A 16 -14.67 17.10 -1.31
CA ALA A 16 -14.52 17.10 0.14
C ALA A 16 -15.14 15.87 0.80
N VAL A 17 -16.29 15.41 0.30
CA VAL A 17 -16.91 14.14 0.75
C VAL A 17 -15.99 12.95 0.46
N HIS A 18 -15.44 12.86 -0.75
CA HIS A 18 -14.51 11.78 -1.10
C HIS A 18 -13.17 11.86 -0.35
N MET A 19 -12.71 13.04 0.07
CA MET A 19 -11.52 13.20 0.91
C MET A 19 -11.78 12.82 2.37
N LYS A 20 -12.98 13.09 2.89
CA LYS A 20 -13.37 12.76 4.27
C LYS A 20 -13.57 11.25 4.48
N ARG A 21 -14.18 10.56 3.52
CA ARG A 21 -14.53 9.13 3.61
C ARG A 21 -13.30 8.23 3.93
N PRO A 22 -12.14 8.35 3.27
CA PRO A 22 -10.96 7.54 3.56
C PRO A 22 -10.34 7.82 4.94
N LEU A 23 -10.53 9.01 5.50
CA LEU A 23 -9.98 9.38 6.81
C LEU A 23 -10.87 8.91 7.97
N GLY A 24 -12.17 8.71 7.71
CA GLY A 24 -13.11 8.18 8.69
C GLY A 24 -12.88 6.70 9.00
N TRP A 25 -13.01 6.33 10.27
CA TRP A 25 -12.94 4.94 10.71
C TRP A 25 -14.33 4.28 10.79
N ARG A 26 -15.40 5.04 11.11
CA ARG A 26 -16.79 4.55 11.16
C ARG A 26 -17.41 4.52 9.78
N LEU A 27 -17.33 3.38 9.10
CA LEU A 27 -17.91 3.23 7.77
C LEU A 27 -19.44 3.39 7.78
N ALA A 28 -20.14 2.72 8.70
CA ALA A 28 -21.60 2.72 8.73
C ALA A 28 -22.21 4.10 9.06
N ALA A 29 -21.55 4.89 9.91
CA ALA A 29 -22.08 6.18 10.35
C ALA A 29 -21.64 7.37 9.48
N ILE A 30 -20.48 7.29 8.83
CA ILE A 30 -19.89 8.42 8.08
C ILE A 30 -20.14 8.30 6.57
N VAL A 31 -20.27 7.07 6.06
CA VAL A 31 -20.27 6.81 4.62
C VAL A 31 -21.68 6.46 4.17
N GLU A 32 -22.49 7.49 3.98
CA GLU A 32 -23.75 7.38 3.28
C GLU A 32 -23.48 7.40 1.76
N PRO A 33 -24.00 6.43 0.99
CA PRO A 33 -23.93 6.45 -0.46
C PRO A 33 -24.70 7.67 -0.98
N SER A 34 -24.15 8.38 -1.96
CA SER A 34 -24.95 9.40 -2.67
C SER A 34 -26.11 8.73 -3.40
N GLN A 35 -27.17 9.48 -3.73
CA GLN A 35 -28.30 8.92 -4.46
C GLN A 35 -27.88 8.28 -5.80
N SER A 36 -26.89 8.85 -6.49
CA SER A 36 -26.35 8.28 -7.73
C SER A 36 -25.55 7.00 -7.49
N GLU A 37 -24.75 6.95 -6.41
CA GLU A 37 -24.03 5.75 -5.99
C GLU A 37 -25.00 4.63 -5.60
N ALA A 38 -26.02 4.94 -4.80
CA ALA A 38 -27.06 4.00 -4.38
C ALA A 38 -27.85 3.46 -5.59
N ASN A 39 -28.29 4.33 -6.51
CA ASN A 39 -28.99 3.92 -7.72
C ASN A 39 -28.12 2.98 -8.58
N THR A 40 -26.82 3.29 -8.73
CA THR A 40 -25.88 2.44 -9.50
C THR A 40 -25.72 1.06 -8.87
N LEU A 41 -25.65 1.00 -7.53
CA LEU A 41 -25.53 -0.26 -6.78
C LEU A 41 -26.82 -1.09 -6.83
N ASN A 42 -27.98 -0.45 -6.63
CA ASN A 42 -29.28 -1.10 -6.65
C ASN A 42 -29.65 -1.61 -8.06
N MET A 43 -29.26 -0.91 -9.13
CA MET A 43 -29.51 -1.36 -10.51
C MET A 43 -28.82 -2.68 -10.87
N LYS A 44 -27.70 -3.02 -10.22
CA LYS A 44 -26.91 -4.22 -10.54
C LYS A 44 -27.22 -5.41 -9.65
N SER A 45 -27.81 -5.20 -8.49
CA SER A 45 -28.16 -6.24 -7.54
C SER A 45 -29.23 -5.70 -6.60
N GLU A 46 -30.45 -6.22 -6.71
CA GLU A 46 -31.62 -5.74 -5.96
C GLU A 46 -31.45 -5.85 -4.43
N ASP A 47 -30.51 -6.68 -3.96
CA ASP A 47 -30.37 -7.02 -2.53
C ASP A 47 -29.01 -6.66 -1.87
N ILE A 48 -28.27 -5.64 -2.35
CA ILE A 48 -27.05 -5.21 -1.63
C ILE A 48 -27.43 -4.51 -0.33
N CYS A 49 -27.13 -5.12 0.83
CA CYS A 49 -27.33 -4.50 2.13
C CYS A 49 -26.58 -3.16 2.26
N SER A 50 -27.22 -2.18 2.91
CA SER A 50 -26.68 -0.83 3.15
C SER A 50 -25.25 -0.82 3.69
N VAL A 51 -24.91 -1.77 4.56
CA VAL A 51 -23.56 -1.96 5.11
C VAL A 51 -22.54 -2.19 4.00
N MET A 52 -22.85 -3.10 3.06
CA MET A 52 -21.98 -3.38 1.92
C MET A 52 -21.91 -2.19 0.95
N GLN A 53 -23.01 -1.45 0.78
CA GLN A 53 -23.01 -0.22 -0.02
C GLN A 53 -22.05 0.82 0.56
N SER A 54 -22.10 1.08 1.88
CA SER A 54 -21.16 1.97 2.58
C SER A 54 -19.71 1.52 2.40
N TYR A 55 -19.44 0.22 2.47
CA TYR A 55 -18.11 -0.33 2.23
C TYR A 55 -17.61 -0.08 0.80
N LEU A 56 -18.42 -0.39 -0.22
CA LEU A 56 -18.07 -0.19 -1.63
C LEU A 56 -17.84 1.29 -1.96
N VAL A 57 -18.64 2.18 -1.38
CA VAL A 57 -18.49 3.64 -1.54
C VAL A 57 -17.23 4.17 -0.85
N TRP A 58 -16.90 3.67 0.33
CA TRP A 58 -15.63 3.97 1.00
C TRP A 58 -14.43 3.52 0.16
N ARG A 59 -14.50 2.29 -0.35
CA ARG A 59 -13.47 1.70 -1.22
C ARG A 59 -13.27 2.53 -2.49
N ARG A 60 -14.36 2.90 -3.17
CA ARG A 60 -14.35 3.81 -4.33
C ARG A 60 -13.66 5.13 -4.01
N SER A 61 -14.03 5.75 -2.89
CA SER A 61 -13.49 7.04 -2.46
C SER A 61 -12.01 6.94 -2.12
N SER A 62 -11.59 5.86 -1.46
CA SER A 62 -10.17 5.62 -1.12
C SER A 62 -9.31 5.46 -2.37
N MET A 63 -9.80 4.71 -3.36
CA MET A 63 -9.13 4.59 -4.66
C MET A 63 -9.07 5.96 -5.36
N LEU A 64 -10.18 6.69 -5.43
CA LEU A 64 -10.25 8.00 -6.09
C LEU A 64 -9.26 9.00 -5.51
N VAL A 65 -9.13 9.06 -4.18
CA VAL A 65 -8.16 9.95 -3.49
C VAL A 65 -6.73 9.48 -3.72
N SER A 66 -6.48 8.17 -3.77
CA SER A 66 -5.14 7.63 -3.99
C SER A 66 -4.63 7.82 -5.43
N LEU A 67 -5.51 7.87 -6.43
CA LEU A 67 -5.13 7.96 -7.84
C LEU A 67 -4.24 9.18 -8.19
N PRO A 68 -4.61 10.43 -7.88
CA PRO A 68 -3.75 11.59 -8.20
C PRO A 68 -2.42 11.55 -7.42
N ILE A 69 -2.43 11.00 -6.21
CA ILE A 69 -1.25 10.88 -5.34
C ILE A 69 -0.28 9.85 -5.91
N MET A 70 -0.78 8.66 -6.29
CA MET A 70 0.00 7.61 -6.93
C MET A 70 0.47 8.01 -8.34
N PHE A 71 -0.34 8.78 -9.08
CA PHE A 71 0.06 9.32 -10.37
C PHE A 71 1.30 10.22 -10.22
N TYR A 72 1.27 11.15 -9.27
CA TYR A 72 2.43 11.99 -8.97
C TYR A 72 3.63 11.16 -8.54
N ALA A 73 3.49 10.22 -7.58
CA ALA A 73 4.59 9.38 -7.13
C ALA A 73 5.23 8.59 -8.28
N THR A 74 4.40 8.01 -9.15
CA THR A 74 4.84 7.27 -10.35
C THR A 74 5.57 8.19 -11.33
N LEU A 75 4.99 9.35 -11.64
CA LEU A 75 5.58 10.31 -12.57
C LEU A 75 6.93 10.83 -12.06
N SER A 76 6.99 11.24 -10.78
CA SER A 76 8.22 11.70 -10.15
C SER A 76 9.30 10.62 -10.13
N GLY A 77 8.94 9.35 -9.88
CA GLY A 77 9.87 8.23 -9.96
C GLY A 77 10.48 8.04 -11.35
N PHE A 78 9.66 8.14 -12.42
CA PHE A 78 10.18 8.08 -13.79
C PHE A 78 11.03 9.29 -14.18
N LEU A 79 10.68 10.49 -13.69
CA LEU A 79 11.49 11.69 -13.91
C LEU A 79 12.85 11.57 -13.21
N GLU A 80 12.89 11.07 -11.98
CA GLU A 80 14.12 10.76 -11.23
C GLU A 80 14.99 9.75 -12.00
N MET A 81 14.38 8.68 -12.52
CA MET A 81 15.08 7.68 -13.33
C MET A 81 15.66 8.27 -14.63
N ASN A 82 14.92 9.13 -15.32
CA ASN A 82 15.41 9.79 -16.53
C ASN A 82 16.55 10.75 -16.23
N ARG A 83 16.44 11.52 -15.15
CA ARG A 83 17.52 12.43 -14.71
C ARG A 83 18.79 11.67 -14.36
N PHE A 84 18.66 10.61 -13.55
CA PHE A 84 19.77 9.72 -13.24
C PHE A 84 20.43 9.17 -14.52
N ARG A 85 19.62 8.84 -15.52
CA ARG A 85 20.11 8.37 -16.82
C ARG A 85 20.90 9.44 -17.60
N GLU A 86 20.59 10.72 -17.43
CA GLU A 86 21.28 11.82 -18.11
C GLU A 86 22.57 12.24 -17.38
N GLU A 87 22.55 12.26 -16.04
CA GLU A 87 23.65 12.80 -15.22
C GLU A 87 24.73 11.75 -14.90
N GLU A 88 24.35 10.52 -14.57
CA GLU A 88 25.27 9.53 -13.96
C GLU A 88 25.51 8.29 -14.83
N TYR A 89 24.68 8.07 -15.86
CA TYR A 89 24.71 6.84 -16.64
C TYR A 89 26.03 6.61 -17.38
N ASP A 90 26.59 7.64 -18.02
CA ASP A 90 27.82 7.47 -18.81
C ASP A 90 29.02 7.12 -17.94
N VAL A 91 29.14 7.77 -16.77
CA VAL A 91 30.15 7.46 -15.75
C VAL A 91 29.96 6.02 -15.27
N LEU A 92 28.75 5.64 -14.86
CA LEU A 92 28.49 4.29 -14.35
C LEU A 92 28.60 3.20 -15.42
N LYS A 93 28.36 3.54 -16.68
CA LYS A 93 28.51 2.63 -17.82
C LYS A 93 29.98 2.34 -18.07
N GLU A 94 30.84 3.34 -17.90
CA GLU A 94 32.28 3.14 -17.94
C GLU A 94 32.73 2.11 -16.91
N TYR A 95 32.16 2.14 -15.70
CA TYR A 95 32.44 1.17 -14.63
C TYR A 95 31.66 -0.15 -14.75
N GLY A 96 30.82 -0.33 -15.78
CA GLY A 96 29.98 -1.52 -15.93
C GLY A 96 28.88 -1.67 -14.86
N LEU A 97 28.56 -0.60 -14.13
CA LEU A 97 27.55 -0.56 -13.06
C LEU A 97 26.22 0.01 -13.54
N ALA A 98 26.15 0.65 -14.72
CA ALA A 98 24.95 1.32 -15.20
C ALA A 98 23.69 0.45 -15.21
N SER A 99 23.78 -0.83 -15.59
CA SER A 99 22.64 -1.75 -15.62
C SER A 99 22.08 -2.02 -14.21
N VAL A 100 22.97 -2.13 -13.23
CA VAL A 100 22.67 -2.43 -11.83
C VAL A 100 21.93 -1.28 -11.20
N VAL A 101 22.48 -0.07 -11.37
CA VAL A 101 21.90 1.13 -10.78
C VAL A 101 20.59 1.45 -11.49
N THR A 102 20.54 1.36 -12.82
CA THR A 102 19.27 1.50 -13.57
C THR A 102 18.22 0.50 -13.09
N PHE A 103 18.60 -0.76 -12.83
CA PHE A 103 17.68 -1.76 -12.28
C PHE A 103 17.17 -1.38 -10.88
N ILE A 104 18.05 -0.95 -9.98
CA ILE A 104 17.71 -0.54 -8.61
C ILE A 104 16.75 0.66 -8.60
N TYR A 105 16.94 1.62 -9.49
CA TYR A 105 16.09 2.82 -9.60
C TYR A 105 14.77 2.53 -10.33
N ALA A 106 14.80 1.73 -11.41
CA ALA A 106 13.62 1.46 -12.22
C ALA A 106 12.60 0.58 -11.49
N VAL A 107 13.06 -0.41 -10.72
CA VAL A 107 12.21 -1.42 -10.09
C VAL A 107 11.14 -0.81 -9.15
N PRO A 108 11.47 0.08 -8.20
CA PRO A 108 10.48 0.78 -7.38
C PRO A 108 9.48 1.60 -8.20
N SER A 109 9.94 2.36 -9.20
CA SER A 109 9.06 3.18 -10.05
C SER A 109 8.10 2.33 -10.89
N ILE A 110 8.56 1.18 -11.40
CA ILE A 110 7.70 0.20 -12.08
C ILE A 110 6.68 -0.37 -11.09
N ALA A 111 7.08 -0.64 -9.84
CA ALA A 111 6.18 -1.14 -8.82
C ALA A 111 5.06 -0.15 -8.49
N ASP A 112 5.37 1.15 -8.40
CA ASP A 112 4.37 2.22 -8.23
C ASP A 112 3.42 2.28 -9.43
N ALA A 113 3.97 2.20 -10.65
CA ALA A 113 3.17 2.19 -11.88
C ALA A 113 2.19 1.01 -11.93
N VAL A 114 2.63 -0.20 -11.56
CA VAL A 114 1.78 -1.39 -11.49
C VAL A 114 0.63 -1.20 -10.49
N LEU A 115 0.91 -0.63 -9.31
CA LEU A 115 -0.12 -0.34 -8.31
C LEU A 115 -1.10 0.73 -8.79
N PHE A 116 -0.60 1.79 -9.44
CA PHE A 116 -1.41 2.86 -10.03
C PHE A 116 -2.34 2.33 -11.13
N LEU A 117 -1.83 1.53 -12.06
CA LEU A 117 -2.64 0.90 -13.12
C LEU A 117 -3.67 -0.06 -12.54
N GLY A 118 -3.30 -0.84 -11.51
CA GLY A 118 -4.23 -1.68 -10.76
C GLY A 118 -5.35 -0.87 -10.11
N ALA A 119 -5.03 0.28 -9.51
CA ALA A 119 -6.01 1.18 -8.92
C ALA A 119 -6.96 1.80 -9.97
N ILE A 120 -6.48 2.15 -11.17
CA ILE A 120 -7.34 2.61 -12.28
C ILE A 120 -8.29 1.49 -12.71
N GLY A 121 -7.76 0.29 -12.96
CA GLY A 121 -8.57 -0.86 -13.35
C GLY A 121 -9.63 -1.22 -12.32
N ALA A 122 -9.30 -1.09 -11.04
CA ALA A 122 -10.24 -1.32 -9.94
C ALA A 122 -11.26 -0.19 -9.77
N HIS A 123 -10.87 1.07 -9.98
CA HIS A 123 -11.74 2.22 -9.86
C HIS A 123 -12.80 2.27 -10.96
N THR A 124 -12.43 1.97 -12.21
CA THR A 124 -13.35 2.00 -13.35
C THR A 124 -14.50 1.00 -13.22
N ARG A 125 -14.24 -0.17 -12.60
CA ARG A 125 -15.25 -1.20 -12.35
C ARG A 125 -15.60 -1.34 -10.87
N TRP A 126 -15.55 -0.26 -10.09
CA TRP A 126 -15.66 -0.28 -8.62
C TRP A 126 -16.89 -1.03 -8.05
N HIS A 127 -17.97 -1.15 -8.83
CA HIS A 127 -19.19 -1.87 -8.49
C HIS A 127 -19.05 -3.40 -8.59
N GLU A 128 -18.10 -3.92 -9.37
CA GLU A 128 -17.78 -5.36 -9.48
C GLU A 128 -16.73 -5.74 -8.43
N TRP A 129 -17.17 -6.00 -7.20
CA TRP A 129 -16.26 -6.28 -6.08
C TRP A 129 -15.25 -7.40 -6.36
N HIS A 130 -15.69 -8.54 -6.90
CA HIS A 130 -14.83 -9.68 -7.19
C HIS A 130 -13.72 -9.39 -8.20
N TYR A 131 -14.06 -8.70 -9.28
CA TYR A 131 -13.09 -8.34 -10.31
C TYR A 131 -12.08 -7.36 -9.74
N THR A 132 -12.57 -6.28 -9.14
CA THR A 132 -11.74 -5.22 -8.61
C THR A 132 -10.86 -5.67 -7.44
N SER A 133 -11.35 -6.57 -6.58
CA SER A 133 -10.57 -7.10 -5.46
C SER A 133 -9.42 -7.98 -5.94
N ARG A 134 -9.65 -8.80 -6.98
CA ARG A 134 -8.58 -9.57 -7.63
C ARG A 134 -7.54 -8.65 -8.29
N VAL A 135 -7.99 -7.67 -9.06
CA VAL A 135 -7.08 -6.70 -9.72
C VAL A 135 -6.23 -5.95 -8.70
N LEU A 136 -6.84 -5.40 -7.64
CA LEU A 136 -6.08 -4.73 -6.58
C LEU A 136 -5.14 -5.67 -5.85
N LYS A 137 -5.59 -6.88 -5.49
CA LYS A 137 -4.75 -7.86 -4.77
C LYS A 137 -3.52 -8.23 -5.58
N TYR A 138 -3.67 -8.53 -6.87
CA TYR A 138 -2.52 -8.88 -7.73
C TYR A 138 -1.63 -7.67 -8.03
N GLY A 139 -2.21 -6.51 -8.33
CA GLY A 139 -1.44 -5.28 -8.55
C GLY A 139 -0.64 -4.87 -7.30
N TRP A 140 -1.26 -4.97 -6.13
CA TRP A 140 -0.61 -4.77 -4.84
C TRP A 140 0.48 -5.81 -4.58
N LEU A 141 0.20 -7.10 -4.77
CA LEU A 141 1.18 -8.16 -4.54
C LEU A 141 2.43 -7.97 -5.41
N VAL A 142 2.25 -7.69 -6.71
CA VAL A 142 3.36 -7.40 -7.62
C VAL A 142 4.09 -6.14 -7.19
N SER A 143 3.38 -5.06 -6.88
CA SER A 143 4.00 -3.80 -6.41
C SER A 143 4.73 -3.93 -5.07
N THR A 144 4.33 -4.86 -4.20
CA THR A 144 5.01 -5.14 -2.93
C THR A 144 6.22 -6.05 -3.12
N LEU A 145 6.14 -7.05 -3.99
CA LEU A 145 7.23 -8.00 -4.20
C LEU A 145 8.33 -7.46 -5.12
N LEU A 146 7.98 -6.64 -6.12
CA LEU A 146 8.92 -6.16 -7.13
C LEU A 146 10.08 -5.35 -6.50
N PRO A 147 9.85 -4.39 -5.57
CA PRO A 147 10.92 -3.71 -4.83
C PRO A 147 11.67 -4.58 -3.83
N LEU A 148 11.33 -5.86 -3.65
CA LEU A 148 12.13 -6.75 -2.80
C LEU A 148 13.16 -7.52 -3.62
N ILE A 149 12.99 -7.62 -4.95
CA ILE A 149 13.88 -8.40 -5.82
C ILE A 149 15.34 -7.93 -5.71
N PRO A 150 15.68 -6.63 -5.79
CA PRO A 150 17.07 -6.19 -5.71
C PRO A 150 17.76 -6.52 -4.38
N VAL A 151 17.00 -6.66 -3.27
CA VAL A 151 17.55 -7.06 -1.97
C VAL A 151 18.12 -8.48 -2.01
N PHE A 152 17.49 -9.36 -2.79
CA PHE A 152 17.87 -10.78 -2.88
C PHE A 152 18.94 -11.05 -3.93
N VAL A 153 19.28 -10.09 -4.79
CA VAL A 153 20.33 -10.29 -5.79
C VAL A 153 21.68 -9.91 -5.20
N PRO A 154 22.63 -10.87 -5.06
CA PRO A 154 23.94 -10.57 -4.52
C PRO A 154 24.64 -9.53 -5.38
N PHE A 155 25.14 -8.45 -4.77
CA PHE A 155 25.86 -7.38 -5.47
C PHE A 155 27.03 -7.91 -6.33
N GLY A 156 27.65 -9.03 -5.94
CA GLY A 156 28.72 -9.65 -6.71
C GLY A 156 28.32 -10.18 -8.09
N VAL A 157 27.03 -10.44 -8.34
CA VAL A 157 26.52 -10.81 -9.68
C VAL A 157 26.63 -9.65 -10.67
N PHE A 158 26.62 -8.44 -10.13
CA PHE A 158 26.54 -7.19 -10.87
C PHE A 158 27.88 -6.48 -11.04
N VAL A 159 28.82 -6.70 -10.11
CA VAL A 159 30.20 -6.23 -10.26
C VAL A 159 30.86 -7.08 -11.33
N SER A 160 30.81 -6.58 -12.57
CA SER A 160 31.43 -7.25 -13.71
C SER A 160 32.94 -7.39 -13.50
N LYS A 161 33.53 -8.44 -14.12
CA LYS A 161 35.00 -8.55 -14.24
C LYS A 161 35.60 -7.27 -14.82
N THR A 162 34.87 -6.59 -15.71
CA THR A 162 35.23 -5.30 -16.30
C THR A 162 35.50 -4.21 -15.26
N TYR A 163 34.74 -4.14 -14.17
CA TYR A 163 35.02 -3.17 -13.10
C TYR A 163 36.35 -3.47 -12.42
N LYS A 164 36.60 -4.76 -12.11
CA LYS A 164 37.89 -5.19 -11.56
C LYS A 164 39.02 -4.88 -12.55
N ASP A 165 38.88 -5.29 -13.80
CA ASP A 165 39.92 -5.11 -14.83
C ASP A 165 40.27 -3.63 -15.05
N LYS A 166 39.28 -2.73 -15.08
CA LYS A 166 39.51 -1.29 -15.22
C LYS A 166 40.20 -0.65 -14.02
N VAL A 167 39.75 -0.95 -12.80
CA VAL A 167 40.40 -0.43 -11.59
C VAL A 167 41.84 -0.91 -11.51
N PHE A 168 42.09 -2.18 -11.85
CA PHE A 168 43.45 -2.72 -11.91
C PHE A 168 44.30 -2.07 -13.01
N GLU A 169 43.71 -1.77 -14.17
CA GLU A 169 44.38 -1.08 -15.27
C GLU A 169 44.75 0.36 -14.90
N GLU A 170 43.85 1.11 -14.27
CA GLU A 170 44.11 2.48 -13.76
C GLU A 170 45.23 2.48 -12.71
N CYS A 171 45.20 1.53 -11.76
CA CYS A 171 46.27 1.37 -10.78
C CYS A 171 47.62 1.05 -11.47
N ARG A 172 47.60 0.23 -12.53
CA ARG A 172 48.82 -0.15 -13.27
C ARG A 172 49.39 0.99 -14.11
N GLN A 173 48.53 1.83 -14.69
CA GLN A 173 48.95 2.99 -15.49
C GLN A 173 49.47 4.14 -14.61
N GLY A 174 48.94 4.30 -13.40
CA GLY A 174 49.32 5.36 -12.46
C GLY A 174 50.70 5.20 -11.80
N GLN A 175 51.28 4.00 -11.77
CA GLN A 175 52.57 3.75 -11.13
C GLN A 175 53.50 2.91 -12.02
N GLY A 176 54.37 3.59 -12.75
CA GLY A 176 55.56 2.95 -13.28
C GLY A 176 56.44 2.46 -12.11
N PHE A 177 56.70 1.15 -12.06
CA PHE A 177 57.86 0.56 -11.38
C PHE A 177 57.73 0.06 -9.92
N PHE A 178 56.62 -0.55 -9.47
CA PHE A 178 56.65 -1.29 -8.19
C PHE A 178 55.93 -2.65 -8.18
N ASP A 179 56.60 -3.58 -7.49
CA ASP A 179 56.41 -5.03 -7.32
C ASP A 179 55.08 -5.47 -6.66
N ASP A 180 54.85 -6.79 -6.63
CA ASP A 180 53.76 -7.59 -6.04
C ASP A 180 53.07 -7.04 -4.77
N TYR A 181 53.76 -6.20 -3.97
CA TYR A 181 53.17 -5.49 -2.83
C TYR A 181 52.00 -4.56 -3.23
N ILE A 182 52.06 -3.92 -4.40
CA ILE A 182 50.97 -3.07 -4.90
C ILE A 182 49.71 -3.90 -5.20
N VAL A 183 49.86 -5.12 -5.72
CA VAL A 183 48.72 -5.97 -6.08
C VAL A 183 47.89 -6.31 -4.84
N SER A 184 48.53 -6.64 -3.72
CA SER A 184 47.84 -6.89 -2.45
C SER A 184 47.13 -5.63 -1.94
N SER A 185 47.78 -4.47 -2.01
CA SER A 185 47.17 -3.20 -1.59
C SER A 185 45.99 -2.79 -2.48
N CYS A 186 46.03 -3.11 -3.78
CA CYS A 186 44.94 -2.88 -4.72
C CYS A 186 43.74 -3.79 -4.44
N ASP A 187 43.96 -5.08 -4.14
CA ASP A 187 42.88 -5.98 -3.75
C ASP A 187 42.20 -5.51 -2.45
N ASP A 188 42.97 -5.09 -1.44
CA ASP A 188 42.41 -4.56 -0.18
C ASP A 188 41.61 -3.27 -0.40
N PHE A 189 42.17 -2.33 -1.19
CA PHE A 189 41.47 -1.10 -1.57
C PHE A 189 40.17 -1.42 -2.32
N PHE A 190 40.21 -2.33 -3.29
CA PHE A 190 39.06 -2.75 -4.07
C PHE A 190 37.96 -3.39 -3.21
N GLN A 191 38.34 -4.26 -2.27
CA GLN A 191 37.40 -4.85 -1.31
C GLN A 191 36.78 -3.77 -0.40
N GLY A 192 37.57 -2.77 0.02
CA GLY A 192 37.10 -1.61 0.74
C GLY A 192 36.05 -0.83 -0.06
N THR A 193 36.36 -0.45 -1.30
CA THR A 193 35.45 0.29 -2.19
C THR A 193 34.17 -0.48 -2.47
N ILE A 194 34.25 -1.78 -2.75
CA ILE A 194 33.06 -2.62 -2.94
C ILE A 194 32.21 -2.68 -1.68
N SER A 195 32.84 -2.80 -0.51
CA SER A 195 32.11 -2.86 0.76
C SER A 195 31.39 -1.54 1.04
N THR A 196 32.04 -0.40 0.79
CA THR A 196 31.40 0.91 0.88
C THR A 196 30.26 1.05 -0.13
N LEU A 197 30.47 0.67 -1.38
CA LEU A 197 29.42 0.73 -2.41
C LEU A 197 28.21 -0.14 -2.05
N LYS A 198 28.44 -1.37 -1.55
CA LYS A 198 27.38 -2.25 -1.04
C LYS A 198 26.61 -1.59 0.10
N MET A 199 27.31 -0.97 1.05
CA MET A 199 26.69 -0.29 2.19
C MET A 199 25.86 0.91 1.73
N THR A 200 26.39 1.75 0.85
CA THR A 200 25.69 2.91 0.28
C THR A 200 24.45 2.48 -0.49
N MET A 201 24.56 1.43 -1.31
CA MET A 201 23.43 0.88 -2.07
C MET A 201 22.37 0.29 -1.15
N ALA A 202 22.77 -0.49 -0.14
CA ALA A 202 21.85 -1.04 0.85
C ALA A 202 21.13 0.06 1.64
N PHE A 203 21.84 1.12 2.01
CA PHE A 203 21.28 2.30 2.66
C PHE A 203 20.26 3.01 1.79
N TYR A 204 20.66 3.36 0.57
CA TYR A 204 19.80 4.04 -0.40
C TYR A 204 18.53 3.23 -0.67
N TYR A 205 18.69 1.93 -0.90
CA TYR A 205 17.58 1.04 -1.17
C TYR A 205 16.69 0.81 0.06
N GLY A 206 17.28 0.77 1.26
CA GLY A 206 16.54 0.71 2.52
C GLY A 206 15.62 1.91 2.71
N ILE A 207 16.08 3.12 2.38
CA ILE A 207 15.24 4.33 2.38
C ILE A 207 14.13 4.22 1.34
N LYS A 208 14.42 3.77 0.11
CA LYS A 208 13.41 3.60 -0.94
C LYS A 208 12.34 2.55 -0.61
N ILE A 209 12.68 1.48 0.10
CA ILE A 209 11.70 0.47 0.55
C ILE A 209 10.93 0.93 1.79
N LEU A 210 11.40 1.95 2.50
CA LEU A 210 10.81 2.37 3.78
C LEU A 210 9.29 2.62 3.73
N PRO A 211 8.73 3.32 2.70
CA PRO A 211 7.29 3.44 2.53
C PRO A 211 6.57 2.10 2.52
N LEU A 212 7.11 1.10 1.83
CA LEU A 212 6.51 -0.23 1.75
C LEU A 212 6.45 -0.91 3.12
N ILE A 213 7.57 -0.89 3.87
CA ILE A 213 7.67 -1.52 5.20
C ILE A 213 6.72 -0.84 6.19
N LEU A 214 6.66 0.48 6.21
CA LEU A 214 5.85 1.23 7.18
C LEU A 214 4.35 1.19 6.85
N THR A 215 3.99 1.17 5.57
CA THR A 215 2.58 1.19 5.15
C THR A 215 1.87 -0.13 5.37
N PHE A 216 2.57 -1.27 5.34
CA PHE A 216 1.98 -2.60 5.52
C PHE A 216 1.23 -2.77 6.86
N PRO A 217 1.88 -2.66 8.04
CA PRO A 217 1.21 -2.85 9.32
C PRO A 217 0.19 -1.74 9.61
N SER A 218 0.51 -0.49 9.22
CA SER A 218 -0.39 0.66 9.37
C SER A 218 -1.69 0.44 8.60
N SER A 219 -1.60 -0.07 7.37
CA SER A 219 -2.76 -0.41 6.55
C SER A 219 -3.60 -1.52 7.16
N CYS A 220 -2.96 -2.55 7.74
CA CYS A 220 -3.66 -3.64 8.41
C CYS A 220 -4.47 -3.12 9.62
N VAL A 221 -3.87 -2.29 10.49
CA VAL A 221 -4.58 -1.67 11.63
C VAL A 221 -5.75 -0.81 11.14
N ARG A 222 -5.52 0.06 10.15
CA ARG A 222 -6.56 0.93 9.59
C ARG A 222 -7.67 0.14 8.90
N ALA A 223 -7.36 -0.94 8.21
CA ALA A 223 -8.34 -1.84 7.60
C ALA A 223 -9.18 -2.53 8.67
N ALA A 224 -8.54 -3.09 9.70
CA ALA A 224 -9.22 -3.76 10.81
C ALA A 224 -10.13 -2.80 11.60
N LEU A 225 -9.76 -1.53 11.77
CA LEU A 225 -10.65 -0.55 12.38
C LEU A 225 -11.88 -0.25 11.55
N ARG A 226 -11.74 -0.22 10.23
CA ARG A 226 -12.87 0.03 9.33
C ARG A 226 -13.80 -1.16 9.25
N ILE A 227 -13.27 -2.37 9.18
CA ILE A 227 -14.08 -3.59 9.26
C ILE A 227 -14.76 -3.71 10.63
N ARG A 228 -14.09 -3.28 11.71
CA ARG A 228 -14.71 -3.18 13.04
C ARG A 228 -15.83 -2.15 13.08
N GLY A 229 -15.64 -0.99 12.47
CA GLY A 229 -16.69 0.03 12.34
C GLY A 229 -17.83 -0.36 11.39
N LEU A 230 -17.62 -1.39 10.56
CA LEU A 230 -18.63 -1.96 9.67
C LEU A 230 -19.40 -3.10 10.34
N ILE A 231 -18.69 -3.95 11.08
CA ILE A 231 -19.22 -5.13 11.78
C ILE A 231 -18.72 -5.07 13.23
N PRO A 232 -19.39 -4.30 14.10
CA PRO A 232 -18.97 -4.06 15.49
C PRO A 232 -18.97 -5.29 16.39
N ASP A 233 -19.45 -6.44 15.94
CA ASP A 233 -19.38 -7.70 16.69
C ASP A 233 -18.32 -8.67 16.15
N SER A 234 -17.56 -8.28 15.11
CA SER A 234 -16.45 -9.09 14.61
C SER A 234 -15.29 -9.09 15.61
N SER A 235 -15.07 -10.24 16.26
CA SER A 235 -13.92 -10.46 17.14
C SER A 235 -12.60 -10.52 16.36
N PHE A 236 -12.64 -11.04 15.12
CA PHE A 236 -11.46 -11.20 14.26
C PHE A 236 -10.78 -9.85 13.98
N SER A 237 -11.58 -8.82 13.65
CA SER A 237 -11.08 -7.47 13.40
C SER A 237 -10.35 -6.89 14.63
N SER A 238 -10.91 -7.12 15.81
CA SER A 238 -10.34 -6.64 17.06
C SER A 238 -9.00 -7.29 17.37
N TRP A 239 -8.88 -8.62 17.20
CA TRP A 239 -7.62 -9.34 17.36
C TRP A 239 -6.55 -8.90 16.36
N MET A 240 -6.94 -8.62 15.12
CA MET A 240 -6.01 -8.10 14.10
C MET A 240 -5.43 -6.74 14.50
N ILE A 241 -6.21 -5.86 15.12
CA ILE A 241 -5.70 -4.58 15.66
C ILE A 241 -4.68 -4.83 16.77
N SER A 242 -4.96 -5.76 17.69
CA SER A 242 -4.10 -6.10 18.82
C SER A 242 -2.73 -6.63 18.40
N ILE A 243 -2.68 -7.40 17.31
CA ILE A 243 -1.45 -8.00 16.79
C ILE A 243 -0.69 -7.02 15.90
N ALA A 244 -1.39 -6.30 15.02
CA ALA A 244 -0.76 -5.42 14.05
C ALA A 244 -0.21 -4.13 14.68
N ALA A 245 -0.81 -3.62 15.77
CA ALA A 245 -0.38 -2.38 16.39
C ALA A 245 1.03 -2.42 17.05
N PRO A 246 1.39 -3.44 17.86
CA PRO A 246 2.77 -3.61 18.34
C PRO A 246 3.76 -3.74 17.19
N PHE A 247 3.41 -4.51 16.16
CA PHE A 247 4.26 -4.72 14.99
C PHE A 247 4.49 -3.41 14.22
N GLN A 248 3.45 -2.59 14.06
CA GLN A 248 3.56 -1.24 13.50
C GLN A 248 4.52 -0.37 14.33
N SER A 249 4.36 -0.36 15.66
CA SER A 249 5.25 0.41 16.55
C SER A 249 6.69 -0.05 16.44
N MET A 250 6.94 -1.36 16.36
CA MET A 250 8.30 -1.90 16.25
C MET A 250 8.97 -1.47 14.94
N LEU A 251 8.25 -1.55 13.81
CA LEU A 251 8.79 -1.15 12.51
C LEU A 251 9.05 0.36 12.43
N ILE A 252 8.15 1.18 12.97
CA ILE A 252 8.37 2.63 13.11
C ILE A 252 9.61 2.88 13.97
N LEU A 253 9.74 2.21 15.12
CA LEU A 253 10.86 2.40 16.04
C LEU A 253 12.20 2.06 15.36
N VAL A 254 12.31 0.90 14.70
CA VAL A 254 13.53 0.50 13.98
C VAL A 254 13.91 1.52 12.92
N SER A 255 12.92 1.99 12.15
CA SER A 255 13.13 3.00 11.11
C SER A 255 13.60 4.34 11.67
N LEU A 256 13.06 4.75 12.81
CA LEU A 256 13.40 6.02 13.44
C LEU A 256 14.68 5.96 14.27
N ILE A 257 15.03 4.82 14.86
CA ILE A 257 16.34 4.63 15.51
C ILE A 257 17.45 4.96 14.51
N PHE A 258 17.31 4.48 13.28
CA PHE A 258 18.26 4.77 12.22
C PHE A 258 18.45 6.27 12.00
N LEU A 259 17.35 7.02 11.83
CA LEU A 259 17.38 8.48 11.68
C LEU A 259 17.94 9.18 12.93
N ILE A 260 17.59 8.70 14.14
CA ILE A 260 18.05 9.26 15.41
C ILE A 260 19.57 9.13 15.53
N GLN A 261 20.14 7.99 15.18
CA GLN A 261 21.60 7.79 15.23
C GLN A 261 22.34 8.70 14.25
N MET A 262 21.73 9.04 13.11
CA MET A 262 22.32 9.95 12.14
C MET A 262 22.23 11.43 12.55
N ALA A 263 21.11 11.84 13.16
CA ALA A 263 20.81 13.25 13.40
C ALA A 263 21.13 13.73 14.81
N GLY A 264 21.09 12.87 15.83
CA GLY A 264 21.41 13.23 17.22
C GLY A 264 20.48 14.28 17.86
N ASN A 265 19.27 14.51 17.31
CA ASN A 265 18.38 15.59 17.74
C ASN A 265 17.26 15.11 18.70
N VAL A 266 17.07 15.82 19.82
CA VAL A 266 16.05 15.52 20.85
C VAL A 266 14.61 15.62 20.31
N CYS A 267 14.34 16.58 19.42
CA CYS A 267 13.02 16.74 18.78
C CYS A 267 12.63 15.47 18.00
N LEU A 268 13.58 14.90 17.25
CA LEU A 268 13.39 13.65 16.51
C LEU A 268 13.10 12.47 17.46
N VAL A 269 13.78 12.40 18.61
CA VAL A 269 13.52 11.37 19.64
C VAL A 269 12.10 11.49 20.19
N ILE A 270 11.64 12.70 20.53
CA ILE A 270 10.28 12.93 21.04
C ILE A 270 9.24 12.57 19.97
N ALA A 271 9.46 12.98 18.71
CA ALA A 271 8.61 12.63 17.59
C ALA A 271 8.52 11.11 17.41
N ALA A 272 9.66 10.41 17.49
CA ALA A 272 9.71 8.97 17.38
C ALA A 272 8.97 8.26 18.51
N LEU A 273 9.13 8.71 19.76
CA LEU A 273 8.39 8.18 20.89
C LEU A 273 6.88 8.36 20.71
N LEU A 274 6.42 9.53 20.28
CA LEU A 274 5.00 9.79 20.04
C LEU A 274 4.43 8.93 18.89
N LEU A 275 5.16 8.78 17.77
CA LEU A 275 4.76 7.91 16.67
C LEU A 275 4.69 6.44 17.09
N CYS A 276 5.65 5.97 17.89
CA CYS A 276 5.70 4.59 18.37
C CYS A 276 4.58 4.33 19.40
N LEU A 277 4.37 5.24 20.34
CA LEU A 277 3.36 5.08 21.39
C LEU A 277 1.92 5.19 20.86
N SER A 278 1.69 5.86 19.72
CA SER A 278 0.35 6.03 19.15
C SER A 278 -0.34 4.67 18.86
N PRO A 279 0.27 3.70 18.12
CA PRO A 279 -0.28 2.35 18.00
C PRO A 279 -0.44 1.59 19.33
N TRP A 280 0.42 1.80 20.32
CA TRP A 280 0.32 1.11 21.62
C TRP A 280 -0.97 1.41 22.37
N MET A 281 -1.61 2.55 22.10
CA MET A 281 -2.92 2.88 22.68
C MET A 281 -4.00 1.84 22.34
N TYR A 282 -3.89 1.14 21.21
CA TYR A 282 -4.78 0.01 20.88
C TYR A 282 -4.61 -1.17 21.85
N VAL A 283 -3.37 -1.45 22.23
CA VAL A 283 -3.00 -2.57 23.11
C VAL A 283 -3.35 -2.24 24.56
N ILE A 284 -3.00 -1.03 25.01
CA ILE A 284 -3.31 -0.55 26.37
C ILE A 284 -4.82 -0.58 26.61
N ARG A 285 -5.61 -0.25 25.59
CA ARG A 285 -7.08 -0.26 25.66
C ARG A 285 -7.72 -1.44 24.93
N LEU A 286 -7.04 -2.59 24.90
CA LEU A 286 -7.49 -3.80 24.19
C LEU A 286 -8.94 -4.19 24.54
N ASN A 287 -9.32 -4.05 25.82
CA ASN A 287 -10.66 -4.38 26.31
C ASN A 287 -11.77 -3.60 25.60
N LEU A 288 -11.50 -2.40 25.09
CA LEU A 288 -12.47 -1.62 24.33
C LEU A 288 -12.77 -2.24 22.96
N TYR A 289 -11.78 -2.91 22.36
CA TYR A 289 -11.89 -3.47 21.01
C TYR A 289 -12.43 -4.89 21.02
N VAL A 290 -12.00 -5.74 21.97
CA VAL A 290 -12.38 -7.16 22.01
C VAL A 290 -13.82 -7.38 22.52
N SER A 291 -14.36 -6.46 23.30
CA SER A 291 -15.66 -6.65 23.93
C SER A 291 -16.84 -6.36 22.98
N ILE A 292 -18.02 -6.89 23.31
CA ILE A 292 -19.29 -6.67 22.59
C ILE A 292 -19.56 -5.16 22.43
N SER A 293 -20.01 -4.74 21.25
CA SER A 293 -20.28 -3.32 20.98
C SER A 293 -21.41 -2.80 21.85
N SER A 294 -21.21 -1.61 22.41
CA SER A 294 -22.25 -0.82 23.06
C SER A 294 -22.00 0.65 22.72
N ASP A 295 -23.07 1.47 22.66
CA ASP A 295 -22.96 2.88 22.30
C ASP A 295 -21.94 3.64 23.17
N GLU A 296 -21.87 3.30 24.46
CA GLU A 296 -20.90 3.90 25.38
C GLU A 296 -19.46 3.48 25.04
N ARG A 297 -19.24 2.22 24.66
CA ARG A 297 -17.92 1.76 24.21
C ARG A 297 -17.52 2.40 22.90
N GLU A 298 -18.45 2.57 21.97
CA GLU A 298 -18.18 3.25 20.71
C GLU A 298 -17.71 4.69 20.91
N LYS A 299 -18.33 5.43 21.86
CA LYS A 299 -17.86 6.75 22.29
C LYS A 299 -16.47 6.70 22.92
N GLN A 300 -16.15 5.66 23.67
CA GLN A 300 -14.81 5.47 24.24
C GLN A 300 -13.76 5.16 23.17
N ILE A 301 -14.13 4.41 22.13
CA ILE A 301 -13.27 4.18 20.96
C ILE A 301 -13.02 5.51 20.23
N ASP A 302 -14.02 6.37 20.02
CA ASP A 302 -13.80 7.70 19.42
C ASP A 302 -12.81 8.53 20.24
N LYS A 303 -12.98 8.57 21.56
CA LYS A 303 -12.05 9.28 22.46
C LYS A 303 -10.64 8.71 22.31
N ASN A 304 -10.48 7.39 22.22
CA ASN A 304 -9.18 6.77 22.02
C ASN A 304 -8.57 7.10 20.65
N GLN A 305 -9.38 7.10 19.59
CA GLN A 305 -8.98 7.48 18.23
C GLN A 305 -8.49 8.93 18.18
N ASN A 306 -9.17 9.83 18.88
CA ASN A 306 -8.77 11.24 18.96
C ASN A 306 -7.42 11.40 19.69
N ILE A 307 -7.22 10.72 20.83
CA ILE A 307 -5.95 10.75 21.57
C ILE A 307 -4.79 10.29 20.68
N MET A 308 -4.94 9.14 20.03
CA MET A 308 -3.93 8.60 19.11
C MET A 308 -3.68 9.51 17.91
N SER A 309 -4.73 10.12 17.37
CA SER A 309 -4.61 11.08 16.28
C SER A 309 -3.82 12.31 16.73
N CYS A 310 -4.10 12.84 17.93
CA CYS A 310 -3.31 13.94 18.50
C CYS A 310 -1.84 13.55 18.66
N MET A 311 -1.54 12.35 19.17
CA MET A 311 -0.15 11.85 19.28
C MET A 311 0.52 11.73 17.92
N TYR A 312 -0.18 11.13 16.94
CA TYR A 312 0.32 10.94 15.59
C TYR A 312 0.59 12.28 14.90
N TYR A 313 -0.39 13.18 14.86
CA TYR A 313 -0.22 14.49 14.22
C TYR A 313 0.80 15.36 14.95
N GLY A 314 0.84 15.33 16.28
CA GLY A 314 1.88 16.02 17.06
C GLY A 314 3.27 15.53 16.68
N ALA A 315 3.43 14.23 16.49
CA ALA A 315 4.70 13.66 16.06
C ALA A 315 5.06 14.01 14.61
N ILE A 316 4.10 14.02 13.67
CA ILE A 316 4.31 14.48 12.30
C ILE A 316 4.73 15.95 12.27
N ILE A 317 4.10 16.81 13.07
CA ILE A 317 4.48 18.23 13.19
C ILE A 317 5.92 18.36 13.68
N LEU A 318 6.31 17.62 14.71
CA LEU A 318 7.68 17.62 15.21
C LEU A 318 8.69 17.10 14.17
N LEU A 319 8.34 16.06 13.40
CA LEU A 319 9.18 15.58 12.29
C LEU A 319 9.34 16.64 11.20
N VAL A 320 8.27 17.36 10.84
CA VAL A 320 8.35 18.43 9.84
C VAL A 320 9.20 19.59 10.35
N VAL A 321 9.06 19.98 11.61
CA VAL A 321 9.90 21.00 12.25
C VAL A 321 11.37 20.56 12.22
N TRP A 322 11.66 19.33 12.68
CA TRP A 322 13.01 18.77 12.66
C TRP A 322 13.60 18.76 11.24
N ALA A 323 12.82 18.30 10.25
CA ALA A 323 13.26 18.22 8.86
C ALA A 323 13.55 19.59 8.23
N HIS A 324 12.95 20.67 8.74
CA HIS A 324 13.26 22.04 8.32
C HIS A 324 14.44 22.66 9.08
N THR A 325 14.67 22.26 10.33
CA THR A 325 15.70 22.89 11.18
C THR A 325 17.07 22.23 11.07
N GLU A 326 17.13 20.94 10.75
CA GLU A 326 18.36 20.16 10.81
C GLU A 326 19.06 20.06 9.45
N THR A 327 20.38 19.97 9.49
CA THR A 327 21.21 19.65 8.32
C THR A 327 21.79 18.24 8.46
N LEU A 328 21.62 17.41 7.43
CA LEU A 328 22.20 16.07 7.36
C LEU A 328 23.42 16.15 6.44
N LEU A 329 24.60 15.77 6.94
CA LEU A 329 25.87 15.85 6.17
C LEU A 329 26.18 17.26 5.64
N GLY A 330 25.82 18.29 6.41
CA GLY A 330 26.01 19.70 6.02
C GLY A 330 25.00 20.21 4.99
N GLN A 331 24.01 19.41 4.62
CA GLN A 331 22.96 19.76 3.67
C GLN A 331 21.60 19.88 4.38
N PRO A 332 20.81 20.95 4.14
CA PRO A 332 19.46 21.05 4.72
C PRO A 332 18.58 19.91 4.20
N LEU A 333 17.87 19.18 5.08
CA LEU A 333 17.06 18.04 4.65
C LEU A 333 15.86 18.48 3.79
N ILE A 334 15.25 19.61 4.16
CA ILE A 334 14.21 20.27 3.37
C ILE A 334 14.65 21.71 3.14
N GLY A 335 14.96 22.05 1.88
CA GLY A 335 15.34 23.41 1.49
C GLY A 335 16.32 23.44 0.31
N PRO A 336 16.67 24.62 -0.20
CA PRO A 336 17.69 24.76 -1.25
C PRO A 336 19.06 24.28 -0.74
N HIS A 337 19.69 23.36 -1.47
CA HIS A 337 21.03 22.85 -1.18
C HIS A 337 22.09 23.79 -1.77
N SER A 338 22.75 24.61 -0.95
CA SER A 338 23.86 25.51 -1.36
C SER A 338 23.52 26.56 -2.44
N GLU A 339 24.42 27.53 -2.62
CA GLU A 339 24.31 28.58 -3.66
C GLU A 339 24.38 28.02 -5.10
N GLU A 340 24.83 26.77 -5.26
CA GLU A 340 24.99 26.13 -6.58
C GLU A 340 23.67 25.50 -7.08
N TYR A 341 22.79 25.00 -6.19
CA TYR A 341 21.44 24.53 -6.57
C TYR A 341 20.36 25.62 -6.47
N THR A 342 20.76 26.89 -6.36
CA THR A 342 19.80 28.02 -6.42
C THR A 342 19.00 28.02 -7.72
N GLU A 343 19.51 27.39 -8.78
CA GLU A 343 18.84 27.31 -10.07
C GLU A 343 17.58 26.42 -10.07
N ASN A 344 17.44 25.46 -9.13
CA ASN A 344 16.23 24.60 -9.13
C ASN A 344 15.79 24.07 -7.74
N PRO A 345 15.38 24.97 -6.81
CA PRO A 345 14.92 24.59 -5.46
C PRO A 345 13.72 23.63 -5.48
N VAL A 346 12.93 23.63 -6.56
CA VAL A 346 11.77 22.74 -6.75
C VAL A 346 12.18 21.27 -6.67
N MET A 347 13.41 20.92 -7.06
CA MET A 347 13.88 19.54 -7.11
C MET A 347 14.10 18.94 -5.71
N THR A 348 14.61 19.70 -4.74
CA THR A 348 14.81 19.17 -3.39
C THR A 348 13.47 18.83 -2.72
N TYR A 349 12.47 19.68 -2.90
CA TYR A 349 11.13 19.42 -2.39
C TYR A 349 10.45 18.23 -3.08
N ASN A 350 10.77 17.97 -4.36
CA ASN A 350 10.19 16.86 -5.11
C ASN A 350 10.46 15.50 -4.47
N TYR A 351 11.67 15.24 -3.96
CA TYR A 351 11.99 13.98 -3.27
C TYR A 351 11.16 13.78 -2.00
N PHE A 352 11.04 14.83 -1.18
CA PHE A 352 10.22 14.78 0.03
C PHE A 352 8.74 14.53 -0.31
N PHE A 353 8.19 15.29 -1.26
CA PHE A 353 6.80 15.10 -1.68
C PHE A 353 6.56 13.74 -2.33
N GLN A 354 7.50 13.23 -3.13
CA GLN A 354 7.45 11.89 -3.70
C GLN A 354 7.37 10.84 -2.58
N LEU A 355 8.25 10.91 -1.58
CA LEU A 355 8.24 9.98 -0.45
C LEU A 355 6.92 10.02 0.34
N VAL A 356 6.41 11.23 0.61
CA VAL A 356 5.15 11.44 1.34
C VAL A 356 3.96 10.93 0.52
N PHE A 357 3.89 11.26 -0.76
CA PHE A 357 2.79 10.86 -1.63
C PHE A 357 2.83 9.36 -1.94
N GLU A 358 4.00 8.78 -2.18
CA GLU A 358 4.17 7.34 -2.31
C GLU A 358 3.69 6.63 -1.05
N SER A 359 4.16 7.05 0.13
CA SER A 359 3.75 6.49 1.42
C SER A 359 2.25 6.59 1.63
N PHE A 360 1.64 7.76 1.36
CA PHE A 360 0.22 7.98 1.59
C PHE A 360 -0.67 7.26 0.56
N GLY A 361 -0.29 7.25 -0.71
CA GLY A 361 -0.97 6.53 -1.78
C GLY A 361 -0.95 5.02 -1.54
N ARG A 362 0.23 4.46 -1.24
CA ARG A 362 0.40 3.04 -0.85
C ARG A 362 -0.39 2.71 0.41
N LEU A 363 -0.39 3.57 1.42
CA LEU A 363 -1.18 3.38 2.64
C LEU A 363 -2.67 3.26 2.34
N LEU A 364 -3.23 4.13 1.50
CA LEU A 364 -4.66 4.08 1.13
C LEU A 364 -5.01 2.80 0.35
N LEU A 365 -4.23 2.44 -0.65
CA LEU A 365 -4.51 1.27 -1.49
C LEU A 365 -4.29 -0.04 -0.73
N THR A 366 -3.21 -0.15 0.03
CA THR A 366 -2.91 -1.33 0.86
C THR A 366 -3.99 -1.50 1.95
N THR A 367 -4.51 -0.40 2.49
CA THR A 367 -5.66 -0.42 3.40
C THR A 367 -6.91 -1.01 2.74
N VAL A 368 -7.19 -0.68 1.48
CA VAL A 368 -8.32 -1.27 0.73
C VAL A 368 -8.11 -2.78 0.54
N VAL A 369 -6.91 -3.20 0.15
CA VAL A 369 -6.58 -4.63 -0.04
C VAL A 369 -6.75 -5.42 1.25
N PHE A 370 -6.23 -4.91 2.38
CA PHE A 370 -6.45 -5.55 3.68
C PHE A 370 -7.91 -5.50 4.10
N GLY A 371 -8.63 -4.42 3.79
CA GLY A 371 -10.07 -4.32 4.05
C GLY A 371 -10.84 -5.43 3.32
N ASP A 372 -10.54 -5.64 2.04
CA ASP A 372 -11.15 -6.70 1.22
C ASP A 372 -10.87 -8.08 1.83
N ALA A 373 -9.62 -8.34 2.23
CA ALA A 373 -9.19 -9.61 2.83
C ALA A 373 -9.87 -9.87 4.18
N LEU A 374 -9.87 -8.87 5.08
CA LEU A 374 -10.47 -8.97 6.42
C LEU A 374 -11.99 -9.11 6.35
N LEU A 375 -12.66 -8.43 5.40
CA LEU A 375 -14.09 -8.60 5.17
C LEU A 375 -14.39 -10.03 4.72
N CYS A 376 -13.67 -10.55 3.73
CA CYS A 376 -13.81 -11.94 3.27
C CYS A 376 -13.61 -12.95 4.39
N MET A 377 -12.57 -12.78 5.21
CA MET A 377 -12.30 -13.66 6.36
C MET A 377 -13.40 -13.58 7.42
N THR A 378 -13.91 -12.38 7.70
CA THR A 378 -15.00 -12.17 8.67
C THR A 378 -16.28 -12.85 8.20
N VAL A 379 -16.64 -12.72 6.92
CA VAL A 379 -17.82 -13.37 6.33
C VAL A 379 -17.70 -14.89 6.39
N LYS A 380 -16.56 -15.45 5.98
CA LYS A 380 -16.33 -16.90 6.03
C LYS A 380 -16.37 -17.46 7.45
N ASN A 381 -15.75 -16.77 8.40
CA ASN A 381 -15.78 -17.16 9.82
C ASN A 381 -17.22 -17.15 10.35
N PHE A 382 -18.00 -16.14 9.96
CA PHE A 382 -19.39 -16.05 10.36
C PHE A 382 -20.25 -17.20 9.77
N GLN A 383 -20.10 -17.50 8.47
CA GLN A 383 -20.78 -18.63 7.82
C GLN A 383 -20.45 -19.95 8.52
N HIS A 384 -19.18 -20.17 8.84
CA HIS A 384 -18.74 -21.36 9.57
C HIS A 384 -19.39 -21.47 10.96
N ASN A 385 -19.49 -20.37 11.70
CA ASN A 385 -20.15 -20.35 13.00
C ASN A 385 -21.67 -20.54 12.90
N GLN A 386 -22.33 -19.99 11.86
CA GLN A 386 -23.75 -20.24 11.64
C GLN A 386 -24.07 -21.72 11.42
N CYS A 387 -23.24 -22.44 10.66
CA CYS A 387 -23.40 -23.87 10.46
C CYS A 387 -23.36 -24.65 11.79
N ARG A 388 -22.58 -24.18 12.77
CA ARG A 388 -22.51 -24.78 14.11
C ARG A 388 -23.69 -24.41 15.00
N ILE A 389 -24.24 -23.20 14.84
CA ILE A 389 -25.28 -22.63 15.71
C ILE A 389 -26.70 -22.91 15.20
N GLN A 390 -26.92 -23.42 13.99
CA GLN A 390 -28.26 -23.87 13.56
C GLN A 390 -28.90 -24.96 14.46
N HIS A 391 -28.20 -25.43 15.50
CA HIS A 391 -28.75 -26.17 16.63
C HIS A 391 -29.28 -25.31 17.83
N GLY A 392 -29.34 -23.96 17.72
CA GLY A 392 -29.81 -23.06 18.78
C GLY A 392 -30.53 -21.80 18.28
N ALA A 393 -31.58 -21.36 18.99
CA ALA A 393 -32.66 -20.51 18.48
C ALA A 393 -32.41 -18.97 18.38
N THR A 394 -31.22 -18.44 18.64
CA THR A 394 -31.06 -17.01 19.01
C THR A 394 -30.39 -16.08 17.97
N TRP A 395 -30.51 -16.32 16.64
CA TRP A 395 -29.63 -15.67 15.63
C TRP A 395 -30.27 -15.00 14.39
N GLN A 396 -31.57 -14.66 14.39
CA GLN A 396 -32.24 -14.12 13.19
C GLN A 396 -31.69 -12.78 12.68
N ARG A 397 -31.33 -11.83 13.56
CA ARG A 397 -30.96 -10.47 13.14
C ARG A 397 -29.60 -10.41 12.41
N VAL A 398 -28.66 -11.26 12.81
CA VAL A 398 -27.35 -11.35 12.15
C VAL A 398 -27.44 -12.19 10.87
N ARG A 399 -28.39 -13.13 10.80
CA ARG A 399 -28.64 -13.91 9.58
C ARG A 399 -29.06 -13.03 8.39
N GLU A 400 -29.88 -12.01 8.61
CA GLU A 400 -30.35 -11.12 7.52
C GLU A 400 -29.21 -10.28 6.93
N THR A 401 -28.35 -9.68 7.77
CA THR A 401 -27.19 -8.92 7.29
C THR A 401 -26.24 -9.79 6.46
N PHE A 402 -26.03 -11.04 6.86
CA PHE A 402 -25.07 -11.92 6.19
C PHE A 402 -25.62 -12.64 4.96
N LYS A 403 -26.92 -12.93 4.88
CA LYS A 403 -27.53 -13.47 3.64
C LYS A 403 -27.28 -12.56 2.44
N SER A 404 -27.33 -11.24 2.65
CA SER A 404 -27.01 -10.27 1.60
C SER A 404 -25.53 -10.29 1.19
N LEU A 405 -24.61 -10.54 2.12
CA LEU A 405 -23.17 -10.66 1.84
C LEU A 405 -22.85 -11.98 1.11
N GLU A 406 -23.62 -13.03 1.39
CA GLU A 406 -23.48 -14.34 0.74
C GLU A 406 -23.80 -14.28 -0.76
N TYR A 407 -24.91 -13.62 -1.13
CA TYR A 407 -25.28 -13.42 -2.53
C TYR A 407 -24.18 -12.70 -3.32
N ILE A 408 -23.51 -11.74 -2.69
CA ILE A 408 -22.44 -10.98 -3.32
C ILE A 408 -21.14 -11.78 -3.37
N THR A 409 -20.88 -12.71 -2.43
CA THR A 409 -19.61 -13.47 -2.40
C THR A 409 -19.59 -14.69 -3.33
N GLN A 410 -20.75 -15.22 -3.74
CA GLN A 410 -20.77 -16.35 -4.65
C GLN A 410 -20.36 -15.91 -6.07
N PRO A 411 -19.38 -16.58 -6.71
CA PRO A 411 -19.12 -16.34 -8.12
C PRO A 411 -20.42 -16.65 -8.88
N LYS A 412 -20.85 -15.73 -9.74
CA LYS A 412 -22.00 -15.95 -10.62
C LYS A 412 -21.74 -17.26 -11.35
N GLN A 413 -22.41 -18.34 -10.95
CA GLN A 413 -22.39 -19.58 -11.72
C GLN A 413 -23.01 -19.20 -13.05
N ASN A 414 -22.21 -19.24 -14.12
CA ASN A 414 -22.71 -19.07 -15.47
C ASN A 414 -23.64 -20.26 -15.73
N ASN A 415 -24.91 -20.12 -15.38
CA ASN A 415 -25.96 -21.09 -15.69
C ASN A 415 -26.32 -21.08 -17.19
N ASP A 416 -25.44 -20.52 -18.04
CA ASP A 416 -25.60 -20.49 -19.49
C ASP A 416 -25.20 -21.83 -20.16
N GLU A 417 -24.92 -22.88 -19.37
CA GLU A 417 -24.50 -24.20 -19.88
C GLU A 417 -25.62 -25.27 -19.92
N ALA A 418 -26.90 -24.90 -19.79
CA ALA A 418 -27.99 -25.87 -19.62
C ALA A 418 -29.13 -25.84 -20.66
N ASP A 419 -28.96 -25.18 -21.82
CA ASP A 419 -30.03 -25.13 -22.85
C ASP A 419 -29.60 -25.64 -24.25
N THR A 420 -28.54 -26.44 -24.37
CA THR A 420 -28.06 -26.95 -25.68
C THR A 420 -28.32 -28.44 -25.97
N ASP A 421 -29.05 -29.18 -25.12
CA ASP A 421 -29.23 -30.64 -25.28
C ASP A 421 -30.69 -31.12 -25.51
N THR A 422 -31.61 -30.26 -25.96
CA THR A 422 -33.02 -30.66 -26.22
C THR A 422 -33.45 -30.61 -27.70
N ALA A 423 -32.51 -30.78 -28.64
CA ALA A 423 -32.82 -30.74 -30.06
C ALA A 423 -32.10 -31.81 -30.91
N GLU A 424 -32.01 -33.07 -30.46
CA GLU A 424 -31.67 -34.16 -31.38
C GLU A 424 -32.14 -35.53 -30.85
N GLN A 425 -33.42 -35.87 -31.06
CA GLN A 425 -33.90 -37.25 -31.28
C GLN A 425 -35.40 -37.27 -31.57
N ALA A 426 -35.74 -36.85 -32.79
CA ALA A 426 -36.93 -37.32 -33.48
C ALA A 426 -36.48 -37.84 -34.85
N GLU A 427 -37.11 -38.94 -35.28
CA GLU A 427 -37.01 -39.63 -36.57
C GLU A 427 -36.10 -40.86 -36.66
N HIS A 428 -36.72 -42.04 -36.44
CA HIS A 428 -36.57 -43.15 -37.37
C HIS A 428 -37.83 -44.03 -37.37
N PRO A 429 -38.55 -44.18 -38.51
CA PRO A 429 -39.59 -45.19 -38.68
C PRO A 429 -39.10 -46.39 -39.53
N GLN A 430 -39.83 -47.51 -39.41
CA GLN A 430 -39.83 -48.72 -40.26
C GLN A 430 -38.67 -49.72 -40.06
N ALA A 431 -38.83 -51.05 -40.12
CA ALA A 431 -39.96 -51.98 -40.23
C ALA A 431 -39.45 -53.44 -40.04
N LEU A 432 -40.40 -54.35 -39.80
CA LEU A 432 -40.43 -55.78 -40.18
C LEU A 432 -39.55 -56.82 -39.46
N GLY A 433 -40.21 -57.90 -39.01
CA GLY A 433 -39.57 -59.21 -38.90
C GLY A 433 -40.23 -60.18 -37.92
N ASN A 434 -41.23 -60.92 -38.39
CA ASN A 434 -41.72 -62.18 -37.77
C ASN A 434 -40.55 -63.11 -37.39
N PHE A 435 -40.68 -63.88 -36.31
CA PHE A 435 -40.51 -65.35 -36.34
C PHE A 435 -40.95 -65.98 -35.01
N GLN A 436 -41.85 -66.95 -35.12
CA GLN A 436 -42.17 -67.95 -34.10
C GLN A 436 -41.07 -69.03 -34.06
N ALA A 437 -40.78 -69.55 -32.87
CA ALA A 437 -40.61 -70.97 -32.58
C ALA A 437 -40.87 -71.19 -31.09
#